data_AF-A0A1F9XJ90-F1
#
_entry.id   AF-A0A1F9XJ90-F1
#
_cell.length_a   1.000
_cell.length_b   1.000
_cell.length_c   1.000
_cell.angle_alpha   90.00
_cell.angle_beta   90.00
_cell.angle_gamma   90.00
#
_symmetry.space_group_name_H-M   'P 1'
#
loop_
_entity.id
_entity.type
_entity.pdbx_description
1 polymer ?
#
loop_
_entity_poly.entity_id
_entity_poly.type
_entity_poly.pdbx_seq_one_letter_code
_entity_poly.pdbx_strand_id
1 'polypeptide(L)' 'METKPSPYRKFVCVCTNTRDDGRPACGNSGKDNDAVWTALKEGVAKAGLKGQVRVTRSGCLGLCEHGPNILT' A
#
# COMPACT_ATOMS: atom_id res chain seq x y z
N MET A 1 1.65 -26.44 1.13
CA MET A 1 1.37 -25.27 1.99
C MET A 1 -0.11 -25.30 2.32
N GLU A 2 -0.49 -25.50 3.57
CA GLU A 2 -1.89 -25.32 3.98
C GLU A 2 -2.23 -23.83 3.93
N THR A 3 -3.24 -23.46 3.15
CA THR A 3 -3.71 -22.08 3.02
C THR A 3 -4.83 -21.81 4.02
N LYS A 4 -4.58 -20.99 5.04
CA LYS A 4 -5.66 -20.51 5.92
C LYS A 4 -6.43 -19.38 5.23
N PRO A 5 -7.76 -19.34 5.35
CA PRO A 5 -8.56 -18.26 4.79
C PRO A 5 -8.17 -16.92 5.43
N SER A 6 -8.08 -15.88 4.60
CA SER A 6 -7.84 -14.51 5.05
C SER A 6 -9.02 -14.03 5.91
N PRO A 7 -8.78 -13.43 7.09
CA PRO A 7 -9.84 -12.83 7.89
C PRO A 7 -10.37 -11.51 7.28
N TYR A 8 -9.68 -10.97 6.28
CA TYR A 8 -10.04 -9.72 5.61
C TYR A 8 -10.68 -10.00 4.26
N ARG A 9 -11.79 -9.29 3.98
CA ARG A 9 -12.47 -9.27 2.68
C ARG A 9 -11.58 -8.69 1.58
N LYS A 10 -10.71 -7.74 1.92
CA LYS A 10 -9.79 -7.10 0.98
C LYS A 10 -8.50 -6.67 1.67
N PHE A 11 -7.39 -6.85 0.98
CA PHE A 11 -6.09 -6.28 1.36
C PHE A 11 -5.77 -5.14 0.41
N VAL A 12 -5.16 -4.09 0.93
CA VAL A 12 -4.67 -2.96 0.14
C VAL A 12 -3.23 -2.73 0.57
N CYS A 13 -2.30 -3.00 -0.34
CA CYS A 13 -0.87 -2.84 -0.13
C CYS A 13 -0.40 -1.60 -0.88
N VAL A 14 0.04 -0.59 -0.14
CA VAL A 14 0.56 0.66 -0.69
C VAL A 14 2.09 0.58 -0.72
N CYS A 15 2.68 0.70 -1.90
CA CYS A 15 4.13 0.71 -2.04
C CYS A 15 4.71 2.02 -1.53
N THR A 16 5.40 1.96 -0.39
CA THR A 16 6.08 3.13 0.22
C THR A 16 7.60 3.00 0.14
N ASN A 17 8.11 2.11 -0.72
CA ASN A 17 9.53 1.82 -0.82
C ASN A 17 10.32 3.05 -1.26
N THR A 18 11.36 3.41 -0.51
CA THR A 18 12.35 4.41 -0.88
C THR A 18 13.65 3.78 -1.39
N ARG A 19 14.44 4.53 -2.14
CA ARG A 19 15.79 4.18 -2.60
C ARG A 19 16.67 5.42 -2.61
N ASP A 20 17.92 5.24 -2.23
CA ASP A 20 18.91 6.33 -2.16
C ASP A 20 19.86 6.33 -3.38
N ASP A 21 19.71 5.34 -4.26
CA ASP A 21 20.56 5.14 -5.44
C ASP A 21 20.10 5.92 -6.69
N GLY A 22 19.15 6.84 -6.53
CA GLY A 22 18.61 7.68 -7.61
C GLY A 22 17.65 6.98 -8.57
N ARG A 23 17.42 5.66 -8.43
CA ARG A 23 16.43 4.96 -9.27
C ARG A 23 15.00 5.35 -8.88
N PRO A 24 14.04 5.27 -9.81
CA PRO A 24 12.63 5.45 -9.48
C PRO A 24 12.19 4.52 -8.35
N ALA A 25 11.52 5.10 -7.37
CA ALA A 25 10.95 4.39 -6.24
C ALA A 25 9.66 5.10 -5.84
N CYS A 26 8.64 4.33 -5.45
CA CYS A 26 7.33 4.89 -5.13
C CYS A 26 7.41 5.91 -3.99
N GLY A 27 8.26 5.69 -2.99
CA GLY A 27 8.48 6.65 -1.89
C GLY A 27 9.35 7.86 -2.25
N ASN A 28 10.06 7.86 -3.38
CA ASN A 28 10.90 8.98 -3.83
C ASN A 28 10.28 9.77 -5.00
N SER A 29 9.10 9.39 -5.50
CA SER A 29 8.51 9.97 -6.72
C SER A 29 7.93 11.38 -6.52
N GLY A 30 8.34 12.11 -5.48
CA GLY A 30 7.78 13.40 -5.08
C GLY A 30 6.33 13.35 -4.57
N LYS A 31 5.73 12.16 -4.50
CA LYS A 31 4.40 11.92 -3.94
C LYS A 31 4.56 11.28 -2.57
N ASP A 32 3.90 11.86 -1.57
CA ASP A 32 3.88 11.32 -0.22
C ASP A 32 2.96 10.08 -0.17
N ASN A 33 3.50 8.91 -0.53
CA ASN A 33 2.74 7.67 -0.48
C ASN A 33 2.40 7.26 0.95
N ASP A 34 3.10 7.80 1.96
CA ASP A 34 2.71 7.63 3.35
C ASP A 34 1.42 8.41 3.66
N ALA A 35 1.23 9.58 3.06
CA ALA A 35 -0.05 10.29 3.08
C ALA A 35 -1.15 9.49 2.36
N VAL A 36 -0.85 8.85 1.21
CA VAL A 36 -1.81 7.97 0.51
C VAL A 36 -2.23 6.79 1.41
N TRP A 37 -1.28 6.12 2.05
CA TRP A 37 -1.58 5.03 2.99
C TRP A 37 -2.43 5.51 4.16
N THR A 38 -2.12 6.69 4.71
CA THR A 38 -2.86 7.30 5.82
C THR A 38 -4.29 7.62 5.40
N ALA A 39 -4.47 8.29 4.26
CA ALA A 39 -5.78 8.63 3.70
C ALA A 39 -6.64 7.39 3.44
N LEU A 40 -6.05 6.31 2.90
CA LEU A 40 -6.76 5.05 2.69
C LEU A 40 -7.19 4.40 4.01
N LYS A 41 -6.34 4.40 5.04
CA LYS A 41 -6.70 3.90 6.37
C LYS A 41 -7.85 4.70 6.98
N GLU A 42 -7.81 6.01 6.87
CA GLU A 42 -8.88 6.88 7.34
C GLU A 42 -10.17 6.65 6.56
N GLY A 43 -10.10 6.51 5.23
CA GLY A 43 -11.25 6.20 4.39
C GLY A 43 -11.91 4.88 4.79
N VAL A 44 -11.12 3.82 4.99
CA VAL A 44 -11.59 2.52 5.49
C VAL A 44 -12.24 2.66 6.87
N ALA A 45 -11.66 3.48 7.75
CA ALA A 45 -12.22 3.76 9.06
C ALA A 45 -13.58 4.47 8.98
N LYS A 46 -13.65 5.56 8.20
CA LYS A 46 -14.85 6.38 7.99
C LYS A 46 -15.97 5.57 7.33
N ALA A 47 -15.63 4.63 6.47
CA ALA A 47 -16.58 3.73 5.82
C ALA A 47 -17.07 2.57 6.72
N GLY A 48 -16.60 2.47 7.98
CA GLY A 48 -16.98 1.37 8.87
C GLY A 48 -16.39 0.00 8.48
N LEU A 49 -15.36 -0.02 7.63
CA LEU A 49 -14.76 -1.24 7.08
C LEU A 49 -13.54 -1.74 7.88
N LYS A 50 -13.30 -1.19 9.08
CA LYS A 50 -12.25 -1.68 9.97
C LYS A 50 -12.45 -3.16 10.25
N GLY A 51 -11.36 -3.94 10.19
CA GLY A 51 -11.40 -5.39 10.37
C GLY A 51 -11.83 -6.18 9.13
N GLN A 52 -12.45 -5.54 8.13
CA GLN A 52 -12.80 -6.18 6.86
C GLN A 52 -11.81 -5.83 5.75
N VAL A 53 -11.35 -4.58 5.71
CA VAL A 53 -10.34 -4.10 4.76
C VAL A 53 -9.05 -3.79 5.51
N ARG A 54 -7.95 -4.44 5.10
CA ARG A 54 -6.63 -4.21 5.67
C ARG A 54 -5.79 -3.35 4.73
N VAL A 55 -5.45 -2.15 5.17
CA VAL A 55 -4.51 -1.28 4.45
C VAL A 55 -3.13 -1.41 5.10
N THR A 56 -2.12 -1.78 4.33
CA THR A 56 -0.73 -1.97 4.77
C THR A 56 0.24 -1.25 3.85
N ARG A 57 1.42 -0.96 4.39
CA ARG A 57 2.59 -0.60 3.59
C ARG A 57 3.21 -1.86 3.00
N SER A 58 3.85 -1.72 1.85
CA SER A 58 4.65 -2.76 1.23
C SER A 58 5.98 -2.19 0.73
N GLY A 59 6.94 -3.12 0.54
CA GLY A 59 8.13 -2.85 -0.24
C GLY A 59 7.82 -2.72 -1.74
N CYS A 60 8.90 -2.70 -2.54
CA CYS A 60 8.81 -2.57 -3.98
C CYS A 60 7.92 -3.66 -4.62
N LEU A 61 7.00 -3.24 -5.49
CA LEU A 61 6.12 -4.15 -6.26
C LEU A 61 6.67 -4.46 -7.67
N GLY A 62 7.89 -4.03 -7.98
CA GLY A 62 8.52 -4.24 -9.30
C GLY A 62 8.06 -3.28 -10.40
N LEU A 63 7.13 -2.37 -10.12
CA LEU A 63 6.52 -1.46 -11.11
C LEU A 63 6.95 0.01 -10.91
N CYS A 64 8.18 0.25 -10.45
CA CYS A 64 8.64 1.59 -10.04
C CYS A 64 8.48 2.67 -11.12
N GLU A 65 8.64 2.33 -12.39
CA GLU A 65 8.51 3.28 -13.52
C GLU A 65 7.08 3.79 -13.71
N HIS A 66 6.09 3.04 -13.23
CA HIS A 66 4.68 3.41 -13.26
C HIS A 66 4.16 3.87 -11.89
N GLY A 67 5.07 4.08 -10.92
CA GLY A 67 4.73 4.45 -9.56
C GLY A 67 4.02 5.81 -9.47
N PRO A 68 3.30 6.06 -8.36
CA PRO A 68 3.16 5.21 -7.17
C PRO A 68 2.17 4.05 -7.37
N ASN A 69 2.48 2.89 -6.77
CA ASN A 69 1.72 1.67 -6.99
C ASN A 69 0.96 1.21 -5.73
N ILE A 70 -0.24 0.69 -5.95
CA ILE A 70 -1.09 0.06 -4.95
C ILE A 70 -1.55 -1.28 -5.50
N LEU A 71 -1.47 -2.33 -4.68
CA LEU A 71 -2.02 -3.66 -4.97
C LEU A 71 -3.24 -3.90 -4.07
N THR A 72 -4.33 -4.43 -4.61
CA THR A 72 -5.56 -4.66 -3.85
C THR A 72 -6.20 -6.01 -4.10
#